data_AF-A0A7C8UB43-F1
#
_entry.id   AF-A0A7C8UB43-F1
#
_cell.length_a   1.000
_cell.length_b   1.000
_cell.length_c   1.000
_cell.angle_alpha   90.00
_cell.angle_beta   90.00
_cell.angle_gamma   90.00
#
_symmetry.space_group_name_H-M   'P 1'
#
loop_
_entity.id
_entity.type
_entity.pdbx_description
1 polymer ?
#
loop_
_entity_poly.entity_id
_entity_poly.type
_entity_poly.pdbx_seq_one_letter_code
_entity_poly.pdbx_strand_id
1 'polypeptide(L)'
;MDIEDLFPENPLEPTVAYIGISQTPFTVPWAKGRVQLCTGFNSRRTQSDDLFINRAAFQDIAAIPFQYRECQITSIRDESGSSSASAYDNNSFAISASVGGSFLGASGRGTYEKNTRDNRNQSNITVRADHVCGQIEVSRIPQLAKDAVTLLSTSADPINEFRQKYGDFYVAGCRVGAVNNTTISGELTNKSSFEEMHAELKVKVVLATFEKSIHEVSKSASNIGGLNVVAFDSLTDFYSNFTALTYEDSLKADGVAVANKEKAMTIANRAADVLLSEFSIGREQNTYIHQGVVDRLCDRGLVTELLLAPFATLREYQSILWRRYSWDRFKQLK
;
A
#
# COMPACT_ATOMS: atom_id res chain seq x y z
N MET A 1 -15.22 -6.61 -22.87
CA MET A 1 -13.82 -6.38 -22.48
C MET A 1 -13.09 -7.62 -22.90
N ASP A 2 -12.33 -7.53 -23.98
CA ASP A 2 -11.56 -8.64 -24.48
C ASP A 2 -10.37 -8.89 -23.56
N ILE A 3 -9.89 -10.13 -23.50
CA ILE A 3 -8.74 -10.50 -22.68
C ILE A 3 -7.49 -9.71 -23.08
N GLU A 4 -7.38 -9.32 -24.35
CA GLU A 4 -6.31 -8.49 -24.89
C GLU A 4 -6.29 -7.08 -24.28
N ASP A 5 -7.46 -6.51 -23.95
CA ASP A 5 -7.58 -5.20 -23.29
C ASP A 5 -7.11 -5.22 -21.83
N LEU A 6 -6.96 -6.41 -21.25
CA LEU A 6 -6.56 -6.62 -19.86
C LEU A 6 -5.06 -6.85 -19.69
N PHE A 7 -4.33 -7.08 -20.78
CA PHE A 7 -2.88 -7.17 -20.72
C PHE A 7 -2.29 -5.76 -20.51
N PRO A 8 -1.39 -5.59 -19.52
CA PRO A 8 -0.75 -4.32 -19.34
C PRO A 8 0.16 -4.02 -20.54
N GLU A 9 0.09 -2.79 -21.08
CA GLU A 9 0.99 -2.33 -22.14
C GLU A 9 2.47 -2.43 -21.71
N ASN A 10 2.72 -2.31 -20.40
CA ASN A 10 4.01 -2.56 -19.79
C ASN A 10 3.93 -3.77 -18.84
N PRO A 11 4.60 -4.90 -19.13
CA PRO A 11 4.57 -6.09 -18.26
C PRO A 11 5.16 -5.86 -16.87
N LEU A 12 5.87 -4.75 -16.64
CA LEU A 12 6.39 -4.34 -15.33
C LEU A 12 5.35 -3.54 -14.51
N GLU A 13 4.20 -3.18 -15.09
CA GLU A 13 3.12 -2.43 -14.45
C GLU A 13 1.78 -3.21 -14.56
N PRO A 14 1.63 -4.37 -13.90
CA PRO A 14 0.39 -5.13 -14.00
C PRO A 14 -0.76 -4.41 -13.32
N THR A 15 -1.93 -4.46 -13.96
CA THR A 15 -3.16 -3.88 -13.44
C THR A 15 -3.85 -4.84 -12.46
N VAL A 16 -4.65 -4.31 -11.54
CA VAL A 16 -5.53 -5.12 -10.69
C VAL A 16 -6.40 -6.07 -11.53
N ALA A 17 -6.88 -5.60 -12.69
CA ALA A 17 -7.72 -6.40 -13.57
C ALA A 17 -6.96 -7.59 -14.19
N TYR A 18 -5.66 -7.41 -14.49
CA TYR A 18 -4.76 -8.50 -14.92
C TYR A 18 -4.56 -9.54 -13.82
N ILE A 19 -4.27 -9.11 -12.59
CA ILE A 19 -4.16 -10.00 -11.42
C ILE A 19 -5.50 -10.71 -11.15
N GLY A 20 -6.61 -10.04 -11.44
CA GLY A 20 -7.94 -10.61 -11.37
C GLY A 20 -8.16 -11.79 -12.30
N ILE A 21 -7.48 -11.84 -13.45
CA ILE A 21 -7.53 -13.00 -14.35
C ILE A 21 -6.79 -14.19 -13.73
N SER A 22 -5.61 -13.98 -13.15
CA SER A 22 -4.79 -15.06 -12.60
C SER A 22 -5.37 -15.66 -11.32
N GLN A 23 -6.33 -14.98 -10.66
CA GLN A 23 -6.94 -15.42 -9.40
C GLN A 23 -5.86 -15.77 -8.35
N THR A 24 -4.79 -14.98 -8.33
CA THR A 24 -3.68 -15.14 -7.38
C THR A 24 -3.84 -14.14 -6.23
N PRO A 25 -3.59 -14.55 -4.96
CA PRO A 25 -3.54 -13.61 -3.86
C PRO A 25 -2.54 -12.48 -4.14
N PHE A 26 -2.90 -11.26 -3.73
CA PHE A 26 -2.04 -10.08 -3.92
C PHE A 26 -2.25 -9.09 -2.78
N THR A 27 -1.37 -8.10 -2.69
CA THR A 27 -1.46 -7.04 -1.68
C THR A 27 -1.79 -5.70 -2.33
N VAL A 28 -2.58 -4.90 -1.62
CA VAL A 28 -2.93 -3.53 -2.01
C VAL A 28 -2.38 -2.59 -0.97
N PRO A 29 -1.52 -1.62 -1.34
CA PRO A 29 -1.11 -0.55 -0.44
C PRO A 29 -2.30 0.15 0.21
N TRP A 30 -2.17 0.41 1.51
CA TRP A 30 -3.21 1.06 2.29
C TRP A 30 -2.58 2.13 3.17
N ALA A 31 -3.39 3.10 3.59
CA ALA A 31 -2.88 4.13 4.47
C ALA A 31 -3.95 4.78 5.34
N LYS A 32 -5.08 5.20 4.76
CA LYS A 32 -6.20 5.78 5.52
C LYS A 32 -7.54 5.36 4.95
N GLY A 33 -8.48 5.11 5.85
CA GLY A 33 -9.80 4.57 5.52
C GLY A 33 -10.01 3.24 6.23
N ARG A 34 -11.15 3.12 6.92
CA ARG A 34 -11.51 1.87 7.58
C ARG A 34 -11.83 0.83 6.52
N VAL A 35 -11.37 -0.39 6.77
CA VAL A 35 -11.67 -1.53 5.91
C VAL A 35 -12.08 -2.70 6.79
N GLN A 36 -13.23 -3.27 6.45
CA GLN A 36 -13.72 -4.45 7.13
C GLN A 36 -13.07 -5.69 6.52
N LEU A 37 -12.45 -6.52 7.36
CA LEU A 37 -11.96 -7.83 6.90
C LEU A 37 -13.14 -8.67 6.39
N CYS A 38 -12.87 -9.56 5.45
CA CYS A 38 -13.85 -10.36 4.72
C CYS A 38 -14.79 -9.56 3.79
N THR A 39 -14.56 -8.25 3.60
CA THR A 39 -15.25 -7.46 2.57
C THR A 39 -14.83 -7.90 1.18
N GLY A 40 -15.78 -7.89 0.24
CA GLY A 40 -15.52 -8.24 -1.15
C GLY A 40 -14.74 -7.17 -1.90
N PHE A 41 -13.99 -7.57 -2.91
CA PHE A 41 -13.23 -6.71 -3.81
C PHE A 41 -13.45 -7.17 -5.25
N ASN A 42 -13.72 -6.24 -6.16
CA ASN A 42 -13.97 -6.53 -7.56
C ASN A 42 -12.87 -5.96 -8.45
N SER A 43 -12.00 -6.84 -8.94
CA SER A 43 -10.82 -6.48 -9.74
C SER A 43 -11.15 -5.86 -11.10
N ARG A 44 -12.38 -6.02 -11.60
CA ARG A 44 -12.82 -5.55 -12.92
C ARG A 44 -13.48 -4.18 -12.89
N ARG A 45 -13.74 -3.63 -11.70
CA ARG A 45 -14.23 -2.26 -11.57
C ARG A 45 -13.05 -1.31 -11.73
N THR A 46 -13.27 -0.21 -12.46
CA THR A 46 -12.23 0.77 -12.82
C THR A 46 -12.39 2.09 -12.09
N GLN A 47 -13.52 2.32 -11.43
CA GLN A 47 -13.74 3.47 -10.57
C GLN A 47 -13.41 3.08 -9.13
N SER A 48 -12.52 3.85 -8.50
CA SER A 48 -12.03 3.62 -7.14
C SER A 48 -13.18 3.42 -6.16
N ASP A 49 -14.17 4.30 -6.19
CA ASP A 49 -15.14 4.39 -5.09
C ASP A 49 -16.08 3.17 -4.97
N ASP A 50 -16.03 2.24 -5.94
CA ASP A 50 -16.83 1.01 -5.99
C ASP A 50 -16.00 -0.29 -5.96
N LEU A 51 -14.69 -0.25 -5.75
CA LEU A 51 -13.85 -1.46 -5.78
C LEU A 51 -14.17 -2.45 -4.64
N PHE A 52 -14.46 -1.92 -3.45
CA PHE A 52 -14.88 -2.71 -2.30
C PHE A 52 -16.39 -2.86 -2.29
N ILE A 53 -16.86 -4.09 -2.12
CA ILE A 53 -18.28 -4.42 -2.13
C ILE A 53 -18.77 -4.55 -0.69
N ASN A 54 -19.62 -3.61 -0.28
CA ASN A 54 -20.24 -3.59 1.06
C ASN A 54 -21.13 -4.80 1.36
N ARG A 55 -21.48 -5.60 0.35
CA ARG A 55 -22.26 -6.82 0.54
C ARG A 55 -21.36 -7.98 0.97
N ALA A 56 -21.56 -8.46 2.18
CA ALA A 56 -20.87 -9.62 2.74
C ALA A 56 -21.19 -10.92 1.97
N ALA A 57 -20.14 -11.60 1.48
CA ALA A 57 -20.24 -12.96 0.94
C ALA A 57 -20.22 -14.04 2.03
N PHE A 58 -19.82 -13.66 3.24
CA PHE A 58 -19.59 -14.55 4.37
C PHE A 58 -20.64 -14.33 5.45
N GLN A 59 -20.95 -15.39 6.20
CA GLN A 59 -21.83 -15.30 7.37
C GLN A 59 -21.05 -14.87 8.63
N ASP A 60 -21.77 -14.25 9.57
CA ASP A 60 -21.29 -13.96 10.93
C ASP A 60 -19.95 -13.22 11.02
N ILE A 61 -19.69 -12.27 10.10
CA ILE A 61 -18.41 -11.55 10.02
C ILE A 61 -18.01 -10.90 11.34
N ALA A 62 -18.98 -10.36 12.09
CA ALA A 62 -18.74 -9.71 13.37
C ALA A 62 -18.19 -10.65 14.46
N ALA A 63 -18.42 -11.95 14.33
CA ALA A 63 -17.97 -12.96 15.30
C ALA A 63 -16.62 -13.60 14.94
N ILE A 64 -16.01 -13.21 13.81
CA ILE A 64 -14.77 -13.81 13.33
C ILE A 64 -13.60 -13.32 14.20
N PRO A 65 -12.87 -14.23 14.87
CA PRO A 65 -11.63 -13.86 15.52
C PRO A 65 -10.56 -13.63 14.46
N PHE A 66 -9.86 -12.51 14.53
CA PHE A 66 -8.62 -12.30 13.77
C PHE A 66 -7.43 -12.63 14.65
N GLN A 67 -6.34 -13.05 14.02
CA GLN A 67 -5.10 -13.41 14.70
C GLN A 67 -4.00 -12.46 14.24
N TYR A 68 -3.32 -11.85 15.21
CA TYR A 68 -2.06 -11.18 14.93
C TYR A 68 -0.92 -12.21 14.86
N ARG A 69 -0.13 -12.12 13.78
CA ARG A 69 1.13 -12.83 13.63
C ARG A 69 2.24 -11.81 13.47
N GLU A 70 3.20 -11.84 14.39
CA GLU A 70 4.37 -11.01 14.30
C GLU A 70 5.22 -11.38 13.08
N CYS A 71 5.66 -10.36 12.36
CA CYS A 71 6.52 -10.48 11.20
C CYS A 71 7.27 -9.17 11.06
N GLN A 72 8.53 -9.15 11.50
CA GLN A 72 9.36 -7.95 11.47
C GLN A 72 10.12 -7.89 10.15
N ILE A 73 9.69 -7.00 9.25
CA ILE A 73 10.34 -6.75 7.97
C ILE A 73 10.58 -5.25 7.86
N THR A 74 11.85 -4.84 7.81
CA THR A 74 12.23 -3.44 7.58
C THR A 74 12.89 -3.33 6.21
N SER A 75 12.41 -2.40 5.40
CA SER A 75 13.06 -1.98 4.16
C SER A 75 13.35 -0.49 4.25
N ILE A 76 14.63 -0.12 4.23
CA ILE A 76 15.05 1.27 4.08
C ILE A 76 15.77 1.36 2.74
N ARG A 77 15.29 2.27 1.89
CA ARG A 77 15.85 2.54 0.57
C ARG A 77 16.21 4.00 0.46
N ASP A 78 17.45 4.24 0.02
CA ASP A 78 17.99 5.54 -0.30
C ASP A 78 18.39 5.50 -1.77
N GLU A 79 17.52 6.02 -2.63
CA GLU A 79 17.64 5.94 -4.08
C GLU A 79 17.89 7.34 -4.65
N SER A 80 18.93 7.44 -5.49
CA SER A 80 19.27 8.64 -6.25
C SER A 80 19.36 8.28 -7.72
N GLY A 81 18.53 8.87 -8.58
CA GLY A 81 18.54 8.55 -10.00
C GLY A 81 17.94 9.61 -10.91
N SER A 82 18.57 9.79 -12.08
CA SER A 82 18.02 10.54 -13.22
C SER A 82 17.44 9.55 -14.22
N SER A 83 16.11 9.43 -14.26
CA SER A 83 15.25 8.68 -15.22
C SER A 83 15.69 7.28 -15.69
N SER A 84 14.73 6.34 -15.67
CA SER A 84 14.71 4.99 -16.28
C SER A 84 15.29 3.80 -15.52
N ALA A 85 16.18 3.98 -14.54
CA ALA A 85 16.68 2.85 -13.73
C ALA A 85 15.78 2.44 -12.53
N SER A 86 14.82 3.29 -12.15
CA SER A 86 13.92 3.10 -11.00
C SER A 86 12.65 2.28 -11.30
N ALA A 87 12.58 1.59 -12.44
CA ALA A 87 11.40 0.84 -12.89
C ALA A 87 11.20 -0.53 -12.22
N TYR A 88 12.11 -0.96 -11.34
CA TYR A 88 12.06 -2.31 -10.74
C TYR A 88 11.07 -2.46 -9.58
N ASP A 89 10.47 -1.38 -9.09
CA ASP A 89 9.52 -1.36 -7.96
C ASP A 89 8.04 -1.17 -8.38
N ASN A 90 7.77 -1.21 -9.69
CA ASN A 90 6.51 -0.82 -10.31
C ASN A 90 5.28 -1.69 -9.97
N ASN A 91 5.43 -2.83 -9.28
CA ASN A 91 4.32 -3.74 -9.06
C ASN A 91 3.32 -3.20 -8.00
N SER A 92 3.82 -2.75 -6.84
CA SER A 92 2.98 -2.13 -5.81
C SER A 92 2.39 -0.79 -6.30
N PHE A 93 3.14 -0.08 -7.14
CA PHE A 93 2.77 1.19 -7.74
C PHE A 93 1.66 1.06 -8.80
N ALA A 94 1.74 0.08 -9.69
CA ALA A 94 0.73 -0.17 -10.72
C ALA A 94 -0.58 -0.67 -10.10
N ILE A 95 -0.50 -1.51 -9.06
CA ILE A 95 -1.66 -1.91 -8.27
C ILE A 95 -2.29 -0.69 -7.58
N SER A 96 -1.48 0.15 -6.93
CA SER A 96 -1.96 1.35 -6.26
C SER A 96 -2.63 2.36 -7.22
N ALA A 97 -2.00 2.61 -8.36
CA ALA A 97 -2.55 3.47 -9.40
C ALA A 97 -3.87 2.93 -9.98
N SER A 98 -4.02 1.60 -10.07
CA SER A 98 -5.24 0.96 -10.59
C SER A 98 -6.36 0.81 -9.56
N VAL A 99 -6.06 0.75 -8.25
CA VAL A 99 -7.06 0.86 -7.17
C VAL A 99 -7.58 2.30 -7.01
N GLY A 100 -6.84 3.27 -7.57
CA GLY A 100 -7.24 4.66 -7.69
C GLY A 100 -6.88 5.49 -6.46
N GLY A 101 -6.54 6.75 -6.74
CA GLY A 101 -5.96 7.67 -5.78
C GLY A 101 -6.91 8.15 -4.67
N SER A 102 -8.19 7.78 -4.61
CA SER A 102 -9.09 8.21 -3.51
C SER A 102 -8.88 7.42 -2.21
N PHE A 103 -8.60 6.11 -2.28
CA PHE A 103 -8.25 5.30 -1.10
C PHE A 103 -6.83 5.59 -0.58
N LEU A 104 -5.95 6.02 -1.49
CA LEU A 104 -4.58 6.39 -1.17
C LEU A 104 -4.42 7.91 -0.91
N GLY A 105 -5.41 8.71 -1.31
CA GLY A 105 -5.27 10.16 -1.55
C GLY A 105 -5.24 11.03 -0.31
N ALA A 106 -5.65 10.48 0.84
CA ALA A 106 -5.48 11.15 2.12
C ALA A 106 -4.15 10.78 2.81
N SER A 107 -3.29 10.00 2.16
CA SER A 107 -1.99 9.60 2.69
C SER A 107 -0.86 10.09 1.80
N GLY A 108 0.25 10.54 2.42
CA GLY A 108 1.42 10.95 1.66
C GLY A 108 2.05 9.84 0.81
N ARG A 109 1.63 8.56 0.97
CA ARG A 109 1.99 7.45 0.06
C ARG A 109 1.29 7.58 -1.29
N GLY A 110 -0.01 7.85 -1.34
CA GLY A 110 -0.74 8.09 -2.59
C GLY A 110 -0.29 9.36 -3.31
N THR A 111 0.04 10.41 -2.55
CA THR A 111 0.59 11.64 -3.13
C THR A 111 2.02 11.44 -3.64
N TYR A 112 2.85 10.64 -2.96
CA TYR A 112 4.17 10.23 -3.48
C TYR A 112 4.05 9.43 -4.77
N GLU A 113 3.17 8.44 -4.81
CA GLU A 113 2.98 7.59 -5.99
C GLU A 113 2.48 8.41 -7.18
N LYS A 114 1.56 9.36 -6.95
CA LYS A 114 1.15 10.33 -7.98
C LYS A 114 2.32 11.23 -8.43
N ASN A 115 3.05 11.82 -7.51
CA ASN A 115 4.14 12.75 -7.84
C ASN A 115 5.31 12.06 -8.55
N THR A 116 5.63 10.81 -8.20
CA THR A 116 6.65 10.01 -8.90
C THR A 116 6.22 9.65 -10.33
N ARG A 117 4.91 9.44 -10.57
CA ARG A 117 4.35 9.23 -11.91
C ARG A 117 4.48 10.47 -12.78
N ASP A 118 4.10 11.61 -12.23
CA ASP A 118 3.98 12.87 -12.97
C ASP A 118 5.36 13.52 -13.20
N ASN A 119 6.35 13.24 -12.35
CA ASN A 119 7.70 13.81 -12.42
C ASN A 119 8.74 12.90 -13.11
N ARG A 120 8.34 12.07 -14.07
CA ARG A 120 9.23 11.15 -14.83
C ARG A 120 10.42 11.84 -15.54
N ASN A 121 10.35 13.16 -15.76
CA ASN A 121 11.37 13.96 -16.44
C ASN A 121 12.31 14.75 -15.49
N GLN A 122 12.18 14.58 -14.17
CA GLN A 122 12.98 15.29 -13.15
C GLN A 122 14.02 14.37 -12.48
N SER A 123 15.10 14.94 -11.98
CA SER A 123 16.05 14.24 -11.11
C SER A 123 15.42 14.07 -9.74
N ASN A 124 15.39 12.84 -9.21
CA ASN A 124 14.72 12.52 -7.95
C ASN A 124 15.69 11.87 -6.96
N ILE A 125 15.63 12.33 -5.71
CA ILE A 125 16.22 11.66 -4.55
C ILE A 125 15.06 11.21 -3.68
N THR A 126 15.02 9.92 -3.37
CA THR A 126 13.98 9.35 -2.53
C THR A 126 14.62 8.57 -1.39
N VAL A 127 14.19 8.90 -0.17
CA VAL A 127 14.43 8.10 1.02
C VAL A 127 13.10 7.53 1.47
N ARG A 128 12.97 6.22 1.42
CA ARG A 128 11.76 5.50 1.82
C ARG A 128 12.10 4.48 2.89
N ALA A 129 11.33 4.48 3.97
CA ALA A 129 11.40 3.45 4.98
C ALA A 129 10.02 2.83 5.19
N ASP A 130 9.91 1.54 4.91
CA ASP A 130 8.75 0.72 5.21
C ASP A 130 9.14 -0.25 6.32
N HIS A 131 8.35 -0.30 7.38
CA HIS A 131 8.52 -1.30 8.43
C HIS A 131 7.20 -2.00 8.67
N VAL A 132 7.18 -3.31 8.49
CA VAL A 132 6.07 -4.20 8.86
C VAL A 132 6.43 -4.82 10.20
N CYS A 133 5.55 -4.67 11.19
CA CYS A 133 5.68 -5.29 12.50
C CYS A 133 4.99 -6.66 12.53
N GLY A 134 3.92 -6.82 11.75
CA GLY A 134 3.20 -8.07 11.64
C GLY A 134 2.02 -8.02 10.70
N GLN A 135 1.22 -9.07 10.74
CA GLN A 135 0.01 -9.22 9.94
C GLN A 135 -1.16 -9.64 10.81
N ILE A 136 -2.35 -9.10 10.51
CA ILE A 136 -3.61 -9.52 11.09
C ILE A 136 -4.34 -10.31 10.02
N GLU A 137 -4.63 -11.58 10.32
CA GLU A 137 -5.30 -12.49 9.39
C GLU A 137 -6.55 -13.07 10.02
N VAL A 138 -7.49 -13.46 9.18
CA VAL A 138 -8.67 -14.22 9.60
C VAL A 138 -8.21 -15.58 10.14
N SER A 139 -8.42 -15.83 11.44
CA SER A 139 -7.94 -17.08 12.10
C SER A 139 -8.57 -18.34 11.49
N ARG A 140 -9.83 -18.22 11.07
CA ARG A 140 -10.57 -19.25 10.35
C ARG A 140 -11.46 -18.60 9.32
N ILE A 141 -11.30 -19.02 8.07
CA ILE A 141 -12.14 -18.54 6.97
C ILE A 141 -13.61 -18.83 7.31
N PRO A 142 -14.49 -17.81 7.33
CA PRO A 142 -15.92 -17.99 7.58
C PRO A 142 -16.59 -18.74 6.43
N GLN A 143 -17.74 -19.35 6.73
CA GLN A 143 -18.56 -19.98 5.69
C GLN A 143 -19.23 -18.91 4.83
N LEU A 144 -19.51 -19.27 3.58
CA LEU A 144 -20.29 -18.44 2.68
C LEU A 144 -21.70 -18.24 3.24
N ALA A 145 -22.23 -17.03 3.08
CA ALA A 145 -23.61 -16.72 3.43
C ALA A 145 -24.58 -17.57 2.58
N LYS A 146 -25.76 -17.89 3.12
CA LYS A 146 -26.78 -18.70 2.43
C LYS A 146 -27.10 -18.16 1.03
N ASP A 147 -27.27 -16.85 0.88
CA ASP A 147 -27.50 -16.19 -0.40
C ASP A 147 -26.37 -16.43 -1.42
N ALA A 148 -25.13 -16.47 -0.94
CA ALA A 148 -23.94 -16.68 -1.76
C ALA A 148 -23.87 -18.15 -2.23
N VAL A 149 -24.16 -19.10 -1.32
CA VAL A 149 -24.27 -20.53 -1.64
C VAL A 149 -25.40 -20.80 -2.64
N THR A 150 -26.58 -20.21 -2.42
CA THR A 150 -27.72 -20.34 -3.33
C THR A 150 -27.36 -19.81 -4.72
N LEU A 151 -26.77 -18.62 -4.81
CA LEU A 151 -26.34 -18.05 -6.08
C LEU A 151 -25.41 -19.00 -6.83
N LEU A 152 -24.36 -19.51 -6.19
CA LEU A 152 -23.42 -20.45 -6.83
C LEU A 152 -24.10 -21.74 -7.31
N SER A 153 -25.11 -22.19 -6.56
CA SER A 153 -25.80 -23.45 -6.83
C SER A 153 -26.83 -23.34 -7.95
N THR A 154 -27.56 -22.22 -8.07
CA THR A 154 -28.76 -22.13 -8.91
C THR A 154 -28.68 -21.14 -10.06
N SER A 155 -27.77 -20.17 -10.02
CA SER A 155 -27.59 -19.14 -11.05
C SER A 155 -27.34 -19.74 -12.44
N ALA A 156 -27.68 -19.11 -13.57
CA ALA A 156 -27.28 -19.63 -14.88
C ALA A 156 -25.75 -19.54 -15.08
N ASP A 157 -25.14 -18.45 -14.61
CA ASP A 157 -23.72 -18.15 -14.71
C ASP A 157 -23.14 -17.83 -13.32
N PRO A 158 -22.88 -18.86 -12.50
CA PRO A 158 -22.61 -18.69 -11.07
C PRO A 158 -21.33 -17.89 -10.80
N ILE A 159 -20.31 -18.02 -11.64
CA ILE A 159 -19.02 -17.34 -11.43
C ILE A 159 -19.18 -15.85 -11.70
N ASN A 160 -19.79 -15.48 -12.84
CA ASN A 160 -19.91 -14.08 -13.21
C ASN A 160 -20.91 -13.35 -12.32
N GLU A 161 -22.04 -13.97 -11.98
CA GLU A 161 -23.03 -13.39 -11.08
C GLU A 161 -22.50 -13.25 -9.64
N PHE A 162 -21.72 -14.24 -9.15
CA PHE A 162 -21.10 -14.14 -7.83
C PHE A 162 -20.13 -12.97 -7.79
N ARG A 163 -19.25 -12.87 -8.79
CA ARG A 163 -18.28 -11.78 -8.91
C ARG A 163 -18.97 -10.41 -8.98
N GLN A 164 -20.06 -10.29 -9.74
CA GLN A 164 -20.80 -9.02 -9.80
C GLN A 164 -21.38 -8.62 -8.45
N LYS A 165 -21.86 -9.60 -7.67
CA LYS A 165 -22.58 -9.38 -6.41
C LYS A 165 -21.68 -9.24 -5.18
N TYR A 166 -20.57 -9.95 -5.15
CA TYR A 166 -19.69 -10.09 -3.98
C TYR A 166 -18.21 -9.80 -4.29
N GLY A 167 -17.83 -9.70 -5.55
CA GLY A 167 -16.44 -9.55 -5.97
C GLY A 167 -15.78 -10.90 -6.26
N ASP A 168 -14.58 -10.83 -6.82
CA ASP A 168 -13.73 -11.99 -7.10
C ASP A 168 -12.67 -12.21 -6.02
N PHE A 169 -12.37 -11.19 -5.22
CA PHE A 169 -11.49 -11.27 -4.06
C PHE A 169 -12.21 -10.85 -2.78
N TYR A 170 -11.61 -11.15 -1.64
CA TYR A 170 -11.98 -10.59 -0.35
C TYR A 170 -10.74 -10.17 0.44
N VAL A 171 -10.94 -9.26 1.39
CA VAL A 171 -9.89 -8.82 2.33
C VAL A 171 -9.64 -9.94 3.34
N ALA A 172 -8.59 -10.73 3.14
CA ALA A 172 -8.23 -11.86 4.00
C ALA A 172 -7.47 -11.44 5.27
N GLY A 173 -6.89 -10.23 5.25
CA GLY A 173 -6.11 -9.69 6.33
C GLY A 173 -5.49 -8.35 5.97
N CYS A 174 -4.63 -7.86 6.85
CA CYS A 174 -3.84 -6.65 6.61
C CYS A 174 -2.46 -6.76 7.25
N ARG A 175 -1.50 -5.99 6.73
CA ARG A 175 -0.19 -5.79 7.34
C ARG A 175 -0.20 -4.53 8.18
N VAL A 176 0.44 -4.64 9.33
CA VAL A 176 0.51 -3.58 10.34
C VAL A 176 1.96 -3.16 10.51
N GLY A 177 2.19 -1.85 10.56
CA GLY A 177 3.50 -1.26 10.65
C GLY A 177 3.47 0.24 10.36
N ALA A 178 4.50 0.74 9.71
CA ALA A 178 4.62 2.15 9.38
C ALA A 178 5.36 2.37 8.06
N VAL A 179 5.01 3.47 7.41
CA VAL A 179 5.67 4.01 6.22
C VAL A 179 6.16 5.43 6.49
N ASN A 180 7.38 5.72 6.07
CA ASN A 180 7.97 7.04 5.99
C ASN A 180 8.56 7.23 4.59
N ASN A 181 8.37 8.41 4.01
CA ASN A 181 8.94 8.72 2.71
C ASN A 181 9.36 10.20 2.62
N THR A 182 10.48 10.46 1.98
CA THR A 182 10.94 11.79 1.61
C THR A 182 11.40 11.76 0.17
N THR A 183 10.87 12.65 -0.65
CA THR A 183 11.23 12.78 -2.06
C THR A 183 11.57 14.22 -2.36
N ILE A 184 12.72 14.43 -2.98
CA ILE A 184 13.18 15.72 -3.49
C ILE A 184 13.29 15.58 -5.00
N SER A 185 12.55 16.39 -5.74
CA SER A 185 12.62 16.44 -7.20
C SER A 185 13.08 17.80 -7.70
N GLY A 186 13.85 17.81 -8.79
CA GLY A 186 14.35 19.05 -9.41
C GLY A 186 14.58 18.90 -10.92
N GLU A 187 14.47 20.01 -11.65
CA GLU A 187 14.75 20.05 -13.09
C GLU A 187 16.25 19.86 -13.40
N LEU A 188 16.56 19.23 -14.54
CA LEU A 188 17.94 18.93 -14.99
C LEU A 188 18.84 20.18 -15.11
N THR A 189 18.27 21.36 -15.29
CA THR A 189 18.98 22.65 -15.31
C THR A 189 19.59 23.02 -13.94
N ASN A 190 19.14 22.39 -12.85
CA ASN A 190 19.58 22.65 -11.47
C ASN A 190 20.40 21.48 -10.88
N LYS A 191 21.00 20.65 -11.74
CA LYS A 191 21.73 19.44 -11.35
C LYS A 191 22.83 19.70 -10.31
N SER A 192 23.54 20.83 -10.40
CA SER A 192 24.61 21.17 -9.45
C SER A 192 24.08 21.44 -8.03
N SER A 193 23.00 22.22 -7.90
CA SER A 193 22.37 22.49 -6.59
C SER A 193 21.71 21.24 -6.00
N PHE A 194 21.18 20.37 -6.86
CA PHE A 194 20.63 19.08 -6.47
C PHE A 194 21.72 18.11 -5.98
N GLU A 195 22.86 18.05 -6.67
CA GLU A 195 24.02 17.24 -6.27
C GLU A 195 24.68 17.76 -4.99
N GLU A 196 24.71 19.08 -4.78
CA GLU A 196 25.21 19.73 -3.56
C GLU A 196 24.32 19.41 -2.36
N MET A 197 23.00 19.58 -2.49
CA MET A 197 22.03 19.20 -1.44
C MET A 197 22.09 17.69 -1.14
N HIS A 198 22.24 16.86 -2.17
CA HIS A 198 22.41 15.42 -2.02
C HIS A 198 23.69 15.04 -1.27
N ALA A 199 24.81 15.70 -1.61
CA ALA A 199 26.08 15.51 -0.91
C ALA A 199 25.96 15.94 0.55
N GLU A 200 25.32 17.09 0.82
CA GLU A 200 25.08 17.60 2.16
C GLU A 200 24.18 16.66 2.98
N LEU A 201 23.10 16.14 2.39
CA LEU A 201 22.23 15.14 3.01
C LEU A 201 22.97 13.83 3.32
N LYS A 202 23.80 13.35 2.40
CA LYS A 202 24.63 12.15 2.65
C LYS A 202 25.64 12.40 3.77
N VAL A 203 26.29 13.55 3.79
CA VAL A 203 27.28 13.94 4.80
C VAL A 203 26.65 14.13 6.18
N LYS A 204 25.55 14.88 6.30
CA LYS A 204 24.81 15.08 7.56
C LYS A 204 24.32 13.76 8.16
N VAL A 205 23.96 12.79 7.33
CA VAL A 205 23.49 11.46 7.77
C VAL A 205 24.63 10.55 8.21
N VAL A 206 25.76 10.54 7.50
CA VAL A 206 26.96 9.82 7.94
C VAL A 206 27.46 10.40 9.27
N LEU A 207 27.40 11.72 9.44
CA LEU A 207 27.75 12.42 10.67
C LEU A 207 26.71 12.26 11.79
N ALA A 208 25.43 12.05 11.51
CA ALA A 208 24.45 11.71 12.56
C ALA A 208 24.75 10.36 13.25
N THR A 209 25.58 9.52 12.63
CA THR A 209 26.08 8.26 13.22
C THR A 209 27.35 8.46 14.07
N PHE A 210 27.93 9.67 14.10
CA PHE A 210 29.11 10.03 14.88
C PHE A 210 28.94 11.43 15.48
N GLU A 211 28.73 11.52 16.80
CA GLU A 211 28.47 12.78 17.52
C GLU A 211 29.21 14.02 16.97
N LYS A 212 28.41 15.06 16.72
CA LYS A 212 28.69 16.50 16.88
C LYS A 212 29.95 17.06 16.21
N SER A 213 29.78 17.76 15.08
CA SER A 213 30.39 19.09 14.89
C SER A 213 29.73 19.87 13.74
N ILE A 214 29.50 21.15 14.02
CA ILE A 214 29.03 22.20 13.11
C ILE A 214 30.28 22.90 12.57
N HIS A 215 30.45 23.00 11.25
CA HIS A 215 30.70 24.29 10.58
C HIS A 215 30.81 24.17 9.06
N GLU A 216 30.21 25.18 8.42
CA GLU A 216 30.55 25.82 7.13
C GLU A 216 30.70 24.96 5.88
N VAL A 217 29.75 25.14 4.94
CA VAL A 217 30.11 25.54 3.58
C VAL A 217 29.13 26.60 3.10
N SER A 218 29.67 27.68 2.52
CA SER A 218 28.96 28.85 2.03
C SER A 218 29.12 29.01 0.52
N LYS A 219 28.05 29.54 -0.12
CA LYS A 219 27.96 30.09 -1.50
C LYS A 219 27.95 29.00 -2.60
N SER A 220 26.99 28.96 -3.53
CA SER A 220 26.32 30.05 -4.24
C SER A 220 25.11 29.50 -5.02
N ALA A 221 23.91 30.02 -4.81
CA ALA A 221 22.79 29.70 -5.69
C ALA A 221 21.86 30.91 -5.87
N SER A 222 22.20 31.77 -6.83
CA SER A 222 21.32 32.85 -7.30
C SER A 222 20.33 32.38 -8.38
N ASN A 223 20.08 31.08 -8.51
CA ASN A 223 19.02 30.48 -9.33
C ASN A 223 18.81 29.04 -8.85
N ILE A 224 18.18 28.87 -7.67
CA ILE A 224 17.62 27.57 -7.31
C ILE A 224 16.32 27.43 -8.11
N GLY A 225 16.41 26.90 -9.33
CA GLY A 225 15.21 26.52 -10.04
C GLY A 225 14.46 25.45 -9.23
N GLY A 226 13.13 25.53 -9.26
CA GLY A 226 12.23 24.95 -8.26
C GLY A 226 12.57 23.52 -7.83
N LEU A 227 12.99 23.37 -6.57
CA LEU A 227 13.12 22.07 -5.92
C LEU A 227 11.79 21.73 -5.25
N ASN A 228 11.17 20.60 -5.60
CA ASN A 228 9.95 20.15 -4.96
C ASN A 228 10.25 19.11 -3.89
N VAL A 229 9.84 19.36 -2.66
CA VAL A 229 10.02 18.44 -1.53
C VAL A 229 8.68 17.90 -1.07
N VAL A 230 8.60 16.58 -1.01
CA VAL A 230 7.44 15.85 -0.51
C VAL A 230 7.90 14.93 0.61
N ALA A 231 7.38 15.13 1.82
CA ALA A 231 7.73 14.34 2.98
C ALA A 231 6.47 13.81 3.67
N PHE A 232 6.52 12.56 4.13
CA PHE A 232 5.42 11.85 4.75
C PHE A 232 5.89 10.93 5.89
N ASP A 233 5.13 10.87 6.97
CA ASP A 233 5.31 9.91 8.06
C ASP A 233 3.94 9.46 8.59
N SER A 234 3.63 8.17 8.38
CA SER A 234 2.35 7.57 8.78
C SER A 234 2.09 7.59 10.29
N LEU A 235 3.14 7.48 11.12
CA LEU A 235 3.01 7.44 12.58
C LEU A 235 2.66 8.79 13.21
N THR A 236 2.95 9.90 12.52
CA THR A 236 2.68 11.25 13.02
C THR A 236 1.62 11.98 12.21
N ASP A 237 1.05 11.31 11.20
CA ASP A 237 0.21 11.94 10.17
C ASP A 237 0.86 13.19 9.55
N PHE A 238 2.19 13.18 9.50
CA PHE A 238 2.95 14.31 8.98
C PHE A 238 2.96 14.24 7.46
N TYR A 239 2.62 15.36 6.83
CA TYR A 239 2.69 15.54 5.39
C TYR A 239 3.19 16.96 5.10
N SER A 240 4.18 17.06 4.22
CA SER A 240 4.69 18.32 3.72
C SER A 240 4.89 18.22 2.21
N ASN A 241 4.44 19.24 1.48
CA ASN A 241 4.61 19.35 0.03
C ASN A 241 4.81 20.82 -0.31
N PHE A 242 6.00 21.17 -0.79
CA PHE A 242 6.29 22.54 -1.21
C PHE A 242 7.42 22.59 -2.23
N THR A 243 7.38 23.65 -3.03
CA THR A 243 8.41 23.97 -4.00
C THR A 243 9.29 25.11 -3.47
N ALA A 244 10.58 24.84 -3.28
CA ALA A 244 11.57 25.82 -2.93
C ALA A 244 12.04 26.58 -4.19
N LEU A 245 11.74 27.88 -4.23
CA LEU A 245 12.11 28.78 -5.32
C LEU A 245 13.21 29.78 -4.93
N THR A 246 13.50 29.87 -3.63
CA THR A 246 14.51 30.76 -3.05
C THR A 246 15.51 29.99 -2.19
N TYR A 247 16.64 30.62 -1.88
CA TYR A 247 17.63 30.04 -0.95
C TYR A 247 17.06 29.82 0.46
N GLU A 248 16.22 30.73 0.95
CA GLU A 248 15.56 30.53 2.25
C GLU A 248 14.60 29.33 2.22
N ASP A 249 13.90 29.13 1.10
CA ASP A 249 13.03 27.96 0.93
C ASP A 249 13.84 26.66 0.80
N SER A 250 15.04 26.70 0.20
CA SER A 250 15.90 25.53 0.14
C SER A 250 16.44 25.11 1.51
N LEU A 251 16.69 26.06 2.43
CA LEU A 251 17.05 25.73 3.81
C LEU A 251 15.88 25.07 4.56
N LYS A 252 14.65 25.53 4.31
CA LYS A 252 13.44 24.88 4.86
C LYS A 252 13.24 23.48 4.27
N ALA A 253 13.48 23.31 2.97
CA ALA A 253 13.49 22.03 2.26
C ALA A 253 14.47 21.04 2.88
N ASP A 254 15.70 21.48 3.12
CA ASP A 254 16.72 20.67 3.79
C ASP A 254 16.28 20.27 5.20
N GLY A 255 15.82 21.24 6.02
CA GLY A 255 15.37 20.96 7.38
C GLY A 255 14.22 19.94 7.45
N VAL A 256 13.24 20.03 6.54
CA VAL A 256 12.14 19.06 6.43
C VAL A 256 12.65 17.68 6.00
N ALA A 257 13.54 17.63 5.02
CA ALA A 257 14.08 16.37 4.50
C ALA A 257 14.94 15.64 5.54
N VAL A 258 15.83 16.36 6.23
CA VAL A 258 16.69 15.82 7.29
C VAL A 258 15.85 15.27 8.44
N ALA A 259 14.92 16.07 8.97
CA ALA A 259 14.07 15.67 10.09
C ALA A 259 13.21 14.44 9.75
N ASN A 260 12.70 14.36 8.52
CA ASN A 260 11.91 13.20 8.11
C ASN A 260 12.78 11.95 7.83
N LYS A 261 14.02 12.12 7.39
CA LYS A 261 14.99 11.03 7.24
C LYS A 261 15.40 10.44 8.60
N GLU A 262 15.63 11.26 9.63
CA GLU A 262 15.88 10.78 10.99
C GLU A 262 14.72 9.93 11.54
N LYS A 263 13.48 10.36 11.25
CA LYS A 263 12.26 9.59 11.52
C LYS A 263 12.22 8.26 10.78
N ALA A 264 12.68 8.23 9.53
CA ALA A 264 12.79 7.01 8.72
C ALA A 264 13.76 5.99 9.34
N MET A 265 14.92 6.46 9.83
CA MET A 265 15.94 5.59 10.46
C MET A 265 15.47 4.95 11.77
N THR A 266 14.52 5.57 12.46
CA THR A 266 13.96 5.09 13.73
C THR A 266 12.58 4.46 13.59
N ILE A 267 12.10 4.24 12.36
CA ILE A 267 10.72 3.82 12.08
C ILE A 267 10.36 2.49 12.74
N ALA A 268 11.29 1.54 12.83
CA ALA A 268 11.05 0.22 13.42
C ALA A 268 10.69 0.33 14.91
N ASN A 269 11.53 1.02 15.69
CA ASN A 269 11.30 1.23 17.11
C ASN A 269 10.01 2.03 17.34
N ARG A 270 9.81 3.11 16.57
CA ARG A 270 8.61 3.96 16.69
C ARG A 270 7.33 3.18 16.40
N ALA A 271 7.31 2.34 15.37
CA ALA A 271 6.14 1.55 15.01
C ALA A 271 5.84 0.48 16.07
N ALA A 272 6.87 -0.23 16.55
CA ALA A 272 6.75 -1.21 17.61
C ALA A 272 6.25 -0.57 18.92
N ASP A 273 6.78 0.60 19.29
CA ASP A 273 6.38 1.34 20.49
C ASP A 273 4.91 1.75 20.43
N VAL A 274 4.44 2.25 19.28
CA VAL A 274 3.02 2.62 19.10
C VAL A 274 2.12 1.38 19.19
N LEU A 275 2.47 0.28 18.51
CA LEU A 275 1.68 -0.95 18.57
C LEU A 275 1.60 -1.53 19.98
N LEU A 276 2.70 -1.48 20.71
CA LEU A 276 2.74 -1.98 22.08
C LEU A 276 1.98 -1.07 23.04
N SER A 277 2.24 0.25 23.01
CA SER A 277 1.70 1.20 23.98
C SER A 277 0.23 1.55 23.75
N GLU A 278 -0.20 1.70 22.50
CA GLU A 278 -1.57 2.12 22.15
C GLU A 278 -2.51 0.91 21.91
N PHE A 279 -1.98 -0.23 21.44
CA PHE A 279 -2.79 -1.37 21.01
C PHE A 279 -2.52 -2.66 21.79
N SER A 280 -1.48 -2.70 22.63
CA SER A 280 -1.05 -3.92 23.32
C SER A 280 -0.73 -5.10 22.38
N ILE A 281 -0.24 -4.79 21.17
CA ILE A 281 0.19 -5.76 20.16
C ILE A 281 1.73 -5.85 20.20
N GLY A 282 2.30 -7.06 20.23
CA GLY A 282 3.76 -7.27 20.16
C GLY A 282 4.43 -7.85 21.42
N ARG A 283 3.66 -8.25 22.45
CA ARG A 283 4.15 -9.16 23.50
C ARG A 283 3.46 -10.51 23.31
N GLU A 284 4.22 -11.59 23.40
CA GLU A 284 3.86 -12.95 23.00
C GLU A 284 2.40 -13.42 23.22
N GLN A 285 1.98 -14.28 22.29
CA GLN A 285 0.76 -15.12 22.16
C GLN A 285 -0.52 -14.46 21.65
N ASN A 286 -0.86 -14.84 20.40
CA ASN A 286 -2.21 -14.94 19.83
C ASN A 286 -3.21 -13.94 20.39
N THR A 287 -2.92 -12.64 20.19
CA THR A 287 -3.92 -11.62 20.44
C THR A 287 -5.04 -11.85 19.45
N TYR A 288 -6.21 -12.24 19.97
CA TYR A 288 -7.43 -12.19 19.19
C TYR A 288 -7.76 -10.73 18.96
N ILE A 289 -7.68 -10.34 17.69
CA ILE A 289 -7.99 -9.00 17.24
C ILE A 289 -9.44 -9.00 16.77
N HIS A 290 -10.21 -8.01 17.20
CA HIS A 290 -11.56 -7.75 16.70
C HIS A 290 -11.53 -6.61 15.68
N GLN A 291 -12.56 -6.49 14.83
CA GLN A 291 -12.65 -5.47 13.78
C GLN A 291 -12.44 -4.04 14.32
N GLY A 292 -12.95 -3.72 15.51
CA GLY A 292 -12.75 -2.40 16.11
C GLY A 292 -11.28 -2.04 16.39
N VAL A 293 -10.40 -3.03 16.58
CA VAL A 293 -8.95 -2.79 16.69
C VAL A 293 -8.35 -2.51 15.31
N VAL A 294 -8.77 -3.25 14.28
CA VAL A 294 -8.37 -2.99 12.87
C VAL A 294 -8.78 -1.58 12.44
N ASP A 295 -10.01 -1.16 12.77
CA ASP A 295 -10.51 0.18 12.47
C ASP A 295 -9.62 1.27 13.10
N ARG A 296 -9.24 1.09 14.37
CA ARG A 296 -8.31 2.02 15.05
C ARG A 296 -6.91 2.02 14.46
N LEU A 297 -6.40 0.87 14.01
CA LEU A 297 -5.12 0.79 13.30
C LEU A 297 -5.19 1.52 11.96
N CYS A 298 -6.29 1.40 11.22
CA CYS A 298 -6.55 2.16 9.99
C CYS A 298 -6.60 3.67 10.27
N ASP A 299 -7.34 4.09 11.30
CA ASP A 299 -7.46 5.50 11.68
C ASP A 299 -6.10 6.09 12.10
N ARG A 300 -5.23 5.27 12.71
CA ARG A 300 -3.87 5.65 13.13
C ARG A 300 -2.84 5.62 12.00
N GLY A 301 -3.20 5.13 10.81
CA GLY A 301 -2.26 4.99 9.68
C GLY A 301 -1.27 3.83 9.82
N LEU A 302 -1.56 2.87 10.70
CA LEU A 302 -0.69 1.71 10.98
C LEU A 302 -0.94 0.53 10.03
N VAL A 303 -2.00 0.57 9.23
CA VAL A 303 -2.25 -0.46 8.21
C VAL A 303 -1.55 -0.05 6.92
N THR A 304 -0.51 -0.80 6.54
CA THR A 304 0.34 -0.47 5.40
C THR A 304 -0.10 -1.14 4.11
N GLU A 305 -0.72 -2.33 4.20
CA GLU A 305 -1.18 -3.12 3.06
C GLU A 305 -2.40 -3.98 3.44
N LEU A 306 -3.31 -4.19 2.50
CA LEU A 306 -4.38 -5.17 2.58
C LEU A 306 -3.97 -6.45 1.86
N LEU A 307 -4.30 -7.60 2.45
CA LEU A 307 -4.05 -8.92 1.89
C LEU A 307 -5.32 -9.40 1.21
N LEU A 308 -5.34 -9.48 -0.12
CA LEU A 308 -6.51 -9.93 -0.87
C LEU A 308 -6.36 -11.38 -1.30
N ALA A 309 -7.38 -12.19 -1.03
CA ALA A 309 -7.46 -13.58 -1.46
C ALA A 309 -8.67 -13.78 -2.38
N PRO A 310 -8.54 -14.59 -3.44
CA PRO A 310 -9.64 -14.86 -4.36
C PRO A 310 -10.71 -15.72 -3.67
N PHE A 311 -11.99 -15.49 -3.96
CA PHE A 311 -13.04 -16.42 -3.53
C PHE A 311 -12.86 -17.81 -4.15
N ALA A 312 -12.22 -17.88 -5.33
CA ALA A 312 -11.96 -19.14 -6.03
C ALA A 312 -11.02 -20.11 -5.28
N THR A 313 -10.24 -19.65 -4.28
CA THR A 313 -9.41 -20.55 -3.45
C THR A 313 -10.18 -21.14 -2.27
N LEU A 314 -11.42 -20.68 -2.02
CA LEU A 314 -12.23 -21.20 -0.93
C LEU A 314 -12.70 -22.62 -1.25
N ARG A 315 -12.42 -23.55 -0.35
CA ARG A 315 -12.85 -24.95 -0.48
C ARG A 315 -14.36 -25.09 -0.67
N GLU A 316 -15.14 -24.30 0.08
CA GLU A 316 -16.60 -24.31 -0.03
C GLU A 316 -17.07 -23.86 -1.43
N TYR A 317 -16.53 -22.73 -1.91
CA TYR A 317 -16.80 -22.20 -3.26
C TYR A 317 -16.51 -23.24 -4.34
N GLN A 318 -15.33 -23.85 -4.32
CA GLN A 318 -14.93 -24.89 -5.28
C GLN A 318 -15.84 -26.12 -5.20
N SER A 319 -16.19 -26.55 -3.99
CA SER A 319 -17.03 -27.74 -3.78
C SER A 319 -18.44 -27.59 -4.35
N ILE A 320 -19.02 -26.38 -4.24
CA ILE A 320 -20.35 -26.09 -4.77
C ILE A 320 -20.34 -26.11 -6.30
N LEU A 321 -19.36 -25.42 -6.91
CA LEU A 321 -19.21 -25.41 -8.37
C LEU A 321 -18.96 -26.81 -8.92
N TRP A 322 -18.10 -27.61 -8.28
CA TRP A 322 -17.83 -28.98 -8.72
C TRP A 322 -19.07 -29.88 -8.71
N ARG A 323 -19.89 -29.81 -7.64
CA ARG A 323 -21.13 -30.59 -7.53
C ARG A 323 -22.08 -30.28 -8.67
N ARG A 324 -22.18 -29.00 -9.03
CA ARG A 324 -23.00 -28.54 -10.13
C ARG A 324 -22.52 -29.05 -11.48
N TYR A 325 -21.25 -28.84 -11.82
CA TYR A 325 -20.68 -29.34 -13.09
C TYR A 325 -20.85 -30.86 -13.24
N SER A 326 -20.73 -31.60 -12.14
CA SER A 326 -20.94 -33.05 -12.12
C SER A 326 -22.40 -33.42 -12.41
N TRP A 327 -23.35 -32.67 -11.84
CA TRP A 327 -24.78 -32.88 -12.03
C TRP A 327 -25.25 -32.53 -13.44
N ASP A 328 -24.75 -31.43 -14.00
CA ASP A 328 -25.08 -31.01 -15.37
C ASP A 328 -24.53 -32.01 -16.40
N ARG A 329 -23.31 -32.54 -16.19
CA ARG A 329 -22.79 -33.66 -17.00
C ARG A 329 -23.66 -34.91 -16.91
N PHE A 330 -24.13 -35.27 -15.72
CA PHE A 330 -25.01 -36.43 -15.55
C PHE A 330 -26.34 -36.26 -16.30
N LYS A 331 -26.91 -35.06 -16.33
CA LYS A 331 -28.13 -34.77 -17.11
C LYS A 331 -27.92 -34.88 -18.62
N GLN A 332 -26.75 -34.50 -19.13
CA GLN A 332 -26.44 -34.58 -20.56
C GLN A 332 -26.20 -36.02 -21.06
N LEU A 333 -25.92 -36.95 -20.15
CA LEU A 333 -25.71 -38.38 -20.46
C LEU A 333 -27.00 -39.21 -20.42
N LYS A 334 -28.15 -38.60 -20.10
CA LYS A 334 -29.48 -39.21 -20.12
C LYS A 334 -30.32 -38.62 -21.24
#